data_AF-A0A952F057-F1
#
_entry.id   AF-A0A952F057-F1
#
_cell.length_a   1.000
_cell.length_b   1.000
_cell.length_c   1.000
_cell.angle_alpha   90.00
_cell.angle_beta   90.00
_cell.angle_gamma   90.00
#
_symmetry.space_group_name_H-M   'P 1'
#
loop_
_entity.id
_entity.type
_entity.pdbx_description
1 polymer ?
#
loop_
_entity_poly.entity_id
_entity_poly.type
_entity_poly.pdbx_seq_one_letter_code
_entity_poly.pdbx_strand_id
1 'polypeptide(L)'
;MDVRLTGEQQQLREAAAKLADDLGPGSVADLDDATRIARLEKAVDATGFRTLRSDGASGVEVAIVAEEFARGLVDVPFLGPVLGDDLTRVLGREPSAPTVARESVDLT
;
A
#
# COMPACT_ATOMS: atom_id res chain seq x y z
N MET A 1 18.26 -2.21 -22.27
CA MET A 1 17.42 -1.93 -21.08
C MET A 1 17.06 -3.28 -20.48
N ASP A 2 17.47 -3.53 -19.24
CA ASP A 2 17.06 -4.76 -18.52
C ASP A 2 15.71 -4.49 -17.86
N VAL A 3 14.76 -5.37 -18.10
CA VAL A 3 13.36 -5.26 -17.61
C VAL A 3 13.07 -6.29 -16.51
N ARG A 4 14.06 -7.08 -16.12
CA ARG A 4 13.93 -8.08 -15.06
C ARG A 4 14.00 -7.38 -13.70
N LEU A 5 13.28 -7.93 -12.74
CA LEU A 5 13.39 -7.52 -11.35
C LEU A 5 14.78 -7.88 -10.80
N THR A 6 15.31 -7.01 -9.95
CA THR A 6 16.47 -7.35 -9.12
C THR A 6 16.10 -8.39 -8.06
N GLY A 7 17.09 -8.99 -7.40
CA GLY A 7 16.83 -9.94 -6.31
C GLY A 7 16.05 -9.32 -5.15
N GLU A 8 16.31 -8.06 -4.82
CA GLU A 8 15.60 -7.32 -3.77
C GLU A 8 14.15 -7.03 -4.18
N GLN A 9 13.93 -6.61 -5.43
CA GLN A 9 12.59 -6.41 -5.98
C GLN A 9 11.79 -7.71 -6.02
N GLN A 10 12.43 -8.83 -6.34
CA GLN A 10 11.82 -10.15 -6.30
C GLN A 10 11.38 -10.54 -4.88
N GLN A 11 12.22 -10.28 -3.88
CA GLN A 11 11.90 -10.51 -2.47
C GLN A 11 10.78 -9.61 -1.97
N LEU A 12 10.79 -8.33 -2.36
CA LEU A 12 9.73 -7.38 -2.04
C LEU A 12 8.38 -7.85 -2.60
N ARG A 13 8.37 -8.29 -3.86
CA ARG A 13 7.20 -8.88 -4.49
C ARG A 13 6.68 -10.09 -3.71
N GLU A 14 7.55 -11.02 -3.37
CA GLU A 14 7.19 -12.22 -2.62
C GLU A 14 6.65 -11.89 -1.22
N ALA A 15 7.23 -10.91 -0.54
CA ALA A 15 6.75 -10.46 0.78
C ALA A 15 5.36 -9.81 0.69
N ALA A 16 5.13 -8.95 -0.31
CA ALA A 16 3.83 -8.31 -0.52
C ALA A 16 2.75 -9.33 -0.92
N ALA A 17 3.07 -10.24 -1.84
CA ALA A 17 2.18 -11.33 -2.24
C ALA A 17 1.81 -12.21 -1.04
N LYS A 18 2.80 -12.61 -0.23
CA LYS A 18 2.57 -13.42 0.96
C LYS A 18 1.65 -12.73 1.98
N LEU A 19 1.84 -11.44 2.22
CA LEU A 19 0.96 -10.69 3.13
C LEU A 19 -0.48 -10.67 2.61
N ALA A 20 -0.65 -10.45 1.30
CA ALA A 20 -1.96 -10.44 0.67
C ALA A 20 -2.63 -11.82 0.72
N ASP A 21 -1.88 -12.90 0.46
CA ASP A 21 -2.37 -14.28 0.56
C ASP A 21 -2.75 -14.66 2.00
N ASP A 22 -1.97 -14.24 3.00
CA ASP A 22 -2.18 -14.62 4.39
C ASP A 22 -3.34 -13.85 5.05
N LEU A 23 -3.59 -12.59 4.64
CA LEU A 23 -4.49 -11.66 5.35
C LEU A 23 -5.52 -10.94 4.49
N GLY A 24 -5.45 -11.07 3.16
CA GLY A 24 -6.44 -10.53 2.24
C GLY A 24 -7.81 -11.22 2.36
N PRO A 25 -8.86 -10.67 1.73
CA PRO A 25 -10.16 -11.33 1.66
C PRO A 25 -10.06 -12.69 0.93
N GLY A 26 -10.58 -13.75 1.55
CA GLY A 26 -10.79 -15.04 0.92
C GLY A 26 -12.16 -15.15 0.24
N SER A 27 -13.10 -14.28 0.59
CA SER A 27 -14.46 -14.23 0.03
C SER A 27 -15.04 -12.81 0.03
N VAL A 28 -16.13 -12.60 -0.71
CA VAL A 28 -16.88 -11.33 -0.70
C VAL A 28 -17.43 -11.00 0.68
N ALA A 29 -17.82 -12.00 1.47
CA ALA A 29 -18.32 -11.80 2.83
C ALA A 29 -17.24 -11.22 3.75
N ASP A 30 -15.97 -11.43 3.43
CA ASP A 30 -14.87 -10.94 4.23
C ASP A 30 -14.72 -9.42 4.06
N LEU A 31 -15.13 -8.82 2.93
CA LEU A 31 -14.91 -7.40 2.62
C LEU A 31 -15.41 -6.45 3.71
N ASP A 32 -16.50 -6.80 4.41
CA ASP A 32 -17.05 -6.02 5.51
C ASP A 32 -16.61 -6.52 6.92
N ASP A 33 -15.72 -7.52 7.00
CA ASP A 33 -15.18 -8.03 8.26
C ASP A 33 -14.15 -7.05 8.86
N ALA A 34 -14.65 -6.17 9.73
CA ALA A 34 -13.86 -5.18 10.44
C ALA A 34 -12.71 -5.78 11.28
N THR A 35 -12.85 -7.00 11.81
CA THR A 35 -11.78 -7.64 12.60
C THR A 35 -10.61 -8.02 11.71
N ARG A 36 -10.90 -8.57 10.53
CA ARG A 36 -9.86 -8.89 9.54
C ARG A 36 -9.23 -7.61 8.98
N ILE A 37 -10.01 -6.57 8.66
CA ILE A 37 -9.45 -5.26 8.21
C ILE A 37 -8.47 -4.72 9.25
N ALA A 38 -8.85 -4.71 10.53
CA ALA A 38 -7.98 -4.21 11.59
C ALA A 38 -6.67 -5.01 11.74
N ARG A 39 -6.72 -6.33 11.51
CA ARG A 39 -5.52 -7.18 11.50
C ARG A 39 -4.63 -6.89 10.30
N LEU A 40 -5.23 -6.75 9.12
CA LEU A 40 -4.52 -6.42 7.88
C LEU A 40 -3.87 -5.04 7.97
N GLU A 41 -4.58 -4.03 8.48
CA GLU A 41 -4.06 -2.67 8.71
C GLU A 41 -2.81 -2.70 9.59
N LYS A 42 -2.88 -3.42 10.73
CA LYS A 42 -1.73 -3.58 11.62
C LYS A 42 -0.56 -4.31 10.96
N ALA A 43 -0.85 -5.34 10.16
CA ALA A 43 0.19 -6.09 9.47
C ALA A 43 0.89 -5.22 8.42
N VAL A 44 0.14 -4.48 7.60
CA VAL A 44 0.68 -3.54 6.61
C VAL A 44 1.52 -2.46 7.28
N ASP A 45 1.05 -1.87 8.38
CA ASP A 45 1.80 -0.88 9.16
C ASP A 45 3.16 -1.44 9.64
N ALA A 46 3.18 -2.68 10.12
CA ALA A 46 4.41 -3.33 10.62
C ALA A 46 5.42 -3.70 9.52
N THR A 47 5.04 -3.74 8.25
CA THR A 47 5.95 -4.12 7.14
C THR A 47 6.95 -3.03 6.75
N GLY A 48 6.64 -1.75 7.03
CA GLY A 48 7.38 -0.61 6.48
C GLY A 48 7.10 -0.31 5.01
N PHE A 49 6.17 -1.02 4.34
CA PHE A 49 5.88 -0.74 2.92
C PHE A 49 5.42 0.70 2.67
N ARG A 50 4.77 1.33 3.66
CA ARG A 50 4.28 2.72 3.58
C ARG A 50 5.40 3.77 3.62
N THR A 51 6.61 3.40 4.02
CA THR A 51 7.77 4.30 4.16
C THR A 51 8.92 4.00 3.20
N LEU A 52 8.70 3.11 2.21
CA LEU A 52 9.70 2.73 1.22
C LEU A 52 10.39 3.93 0.55
N ARG A 53 9.65 5.02 0.32
CA ARG A 53 10.18 6.24 -0.30
C ARG A 53 11.15 6.99 0.61
N SER A 54 10.85 7.07 1.90
CA SER A 54 11.80 7.53 2.93
C SER A 54 13.03 6.65 3.07
N ASP A 55 12.90 5.33 2.85
CA ASP A 55 14.02 4.38 2.85
C ASP A 55 14.85 4.40 1.56
N GLY A 56 14.53 5.30 0.62
CA GLY A 56 15.28 5.50 -0.61
C GLY A 56 14.86 4.60 -1.78
N ALA A 57 13.84 3.77 -1.61
CA ALA A 57 13.27 2.98 -2.70
C ALA A 57 12.68 3.91 -3.77
N SER A 58 12.66 3.46 -5.02
CA SER A 58 12.10 4.19 -6.16
C SER A 58 10.58 4.02 -6.26
N GLY A 59 9.97 4.62 -7.29
CA GLY A 59 8.56 4.34 -7.61
C GLY A 59 8.32 2.90 -8.08
N VAL A 60 9.35 2.17 -8.51
CA VAL A 60 9.23 0.78 -8.96
C VAL A 60 8.90 -0.13 -7.79
N GLU A 61 9.59 0.00 -6.65
CA GLU A 61 9.32 -0.81 -5.46
C GLU A 61 7.91 -0.57 -4.92
N VAL A 62 7.45 0.69 -4.94
CA VAL A 62 6.06 1.04 -4.59
C VAL A 62 5.07 0.38 -5.55
N ALA A 63 5.35 0.41 -6.86
CA ALA A 63 4.50 -0.21 -7.87
C ALA A 63 4.43 -1.73 -7.72
N ILE A 64 5.54 -2.38 -7.37
CA ILE A 64 5.58 -3.83 -7.09
C ILE A 64 4.65 -4.19 -5.92
N VAL A 65 4.73 -3.47 -4.80
CA VAL A 65 3.84 -3.73 -3.66
C VAL A 65 2.38 -3.44 -4.03
N ALA A 66 2.12 -2.32 -4.74
CA ALA A 66 0.78 -1.98 -5.18
C ALA A 66 0.17 -3.04 -6.10
N GLU A 67 0.98 -3.64 -6.98
CA GLU A 67 0.53 -4.71 -7.89
C GLU A 67 0.11 -5.97 -7.12
N GLU A 68 0.90 -6.41 -6.15
CA GLU A 68 0.55 -7.57 -5.32
C GLU A 68 -0.67 -7.29 -4.44
N PHE A 69 -0.75 -6.08 -3.86
CA PHE A 69 -1.89 -5.66 -3.05
C PHE A 69 -3.18 -5.60 -3.88
N ALA A 70 -3.10 -5.13 -5.13
CA ALA A 70 -4.24 -5.15 -6.04
C ALA A 70 -4.65 -6.58 -6.42
N ARG A 71 -3.68 -7.47 -6.65
CA ARG A 71 -3.95 -8.88 -6.99
C ARG A 71 -4.65 -9.64 -5.86
N GLY A 72 -4.26 -9.39 -4.61
CA GLY A 72 -4.86 -10.01 -3.43
C GLY A 72 -5.97 -9.19 -2.74
N LEU A 73 -6.45 -8.11 -3.36
CA LEU A 73 -7.51 -7.24 -2.82
C LEU A 73 -7.23 -6.75 -1.39
N VAL A 74 -5.99 -6.34 -1.13
CA VAL A 74 -5.61 -5.72 0.14
C VAL A 74 -6.41 -4.42 0.31
N ASP A 75 -7.40 -4.45 1.19
CA ASP A 75 -8.44 -3.44 1.33
C ASP A 75 -8.13 -2.39 2.42
N VAL A 76 -6.84 -2.16 2.66
CA VAL A 76 -6.34 -1.15 3.57
C VAL A 76 -5.53 -0.07 2.84
N PRO A 77 -5.46 1.18 3.36
CA PRO A 77 -4.75 2.26 2.67
C PRO A 77 -3.28 1.92 2.40
N PHE A 78 -2.81 2.08 1.16
CA PHE A 78 -1.41 1.90 0.81
C PHE A 78 -0.81 3.11 0.08
N LEU A 79 -1.31 3.42 -1.13
CA LEU A 79 -0.76 4.49 -1.96
C LEU A 79 -0.89 5.88 -1.32
N GLY A 80 -2.01 6.16 -0.66
CA GLY A 80 -2.21 7.43 0.06
C GLY A 80 -1.12 7.69 1.11
N PRO A 81 -0.92 6.77 2.08
CA PRO A 81 0.18 6.83 3.03
C PRO A 81 1.57 6.96 2.40
N VAL A 82 1.89 6.17 1.36
CA VAL A 82 3.19 6.25 0.66
C VAL A 82 3.42 7.64 0.05
N LEU A 83 2.39 8.22 -0.58
CA LEU A 83 2.47 9.57 -1.14
C LEU A 83 2.61 10.62 -0.03
N GLY A 84 1.94 10.44 1.11
CA GLY A 84 2.09 11.30 2.28
C GLY A 84 3.50 11.29 2.86
N ASP A 85 4.09 10.10 3.00
CA ASP A 85 5.49 9.90 3.40
C ASP A 85 6.46 10.58 2.43
N ASP A 86 6.34 10.31 1.12
CA ASP A 86 7.23 10.90 0.11
C ASP A 86 7.10 12.43 0.05
N LEU A 87 5.89 12.98 0.20
CA LEU A 87 5.68 14.42 0.28
C LEU A 87 6.32 15.02 1.53
N THR A 88 6.18 14.37 2.69
CA THR A 88 6.81 14.84 3.93
C THR A 88 8.32 14.87 3.79
N ARG A 89 8.90 13.81 3.21
CA ARG A 89 10.34 13.69 2.90
C ARG A 89 10.82 14.79 1.97
N VAL A 90 10.08 15.07 0.90
CA VAL A 90 10.45 16.09 -0.10
C VAL A 90 10.29 17.52 0.45
N LEU A 91 9.26 17.78 1.24
CA LEU A 91 8.95 19.12 1.76
C LEU A 91 9.69 19.44 3.07
N GLY A 92 10.20 18.44 3.79
CA GLY A 92 10.79 18.60 5.12
C GLY A 92 9.77 19.01 6.19
N ARG A 93 8.47 18.88 5.92
CA ARG A 93 7.36 19.19 6.82
C ARG A 93 6.13 18.37 6.44
N GLU A 94 5.20 18.26 7.38
CA GLU A 94 3.93 17.58 7.13
C GLU A 94 3.11 18.30 6.03
N PRO A 95 2.60 17.57 5.02
CA PRO A 95 1.73 18.14 3.99
C PRO A 95 0.36 18.47 4.58
N SER A 96 -0.18 19.64 4.20
CA SER A 96 -1.53 20.04 4.63
C SER A 96 -2.57 19.24 3.84
N ALA A 97 -3.52 18.63 4.54
CA ALA A 97 -4.70 18.08 3.89
C ALA A 97 -5.56 19.22 3.30
N PRO A 98 -6.21 19.00 2.14
CA PRO A 98 -7.21 19.92 1.64
C PRO A 98 -8.39 20.00 2.62
N THR A 99 -8.85 21.21 2.90
CA THR A 99 -10.00 21.49 3.79
C THR A 99 -11.36 21.37 3.09
N VAL A 100 -11.36 21.29 1.76
CA VAL A 100 -12.56 21.15 0.95
C VAL A 100 -12.82 19.66 0.69
N ALA A 101 -14.05 19.22 0.93
CA ALA A 101 -14.48 17.87 0.60
C ALA A 101 -14.29 17.61 -0.90
N ARG A 102 -13.79 16.42 -1.26
CA ARG A 102 -13.72 16.02 -2.67
C ARG A 102 -15.13 15.74 -3.17
N GLU A 103 -15.47 16.26 -4.35
CA GLU A 103 -16.66 15.81 -5.06
C GLU A 103 -16.57 14.29 -5.26
N SER A 104 -17.59 13.57 -4.80
CA SER A 104 -17.73 12.13 -4.96
C SER A 104 -18.89 11.84 -5.89
N VAL A 105 -18.73 10.85 -6.76
CA VAL A 105 -19.84 10.36 -7.59
C VAL A 105 -20.65 9.38 -6.74
N ASP A 106 -21.95 9.62 -6.65
CA ASP A 106 -22.87 8.64 -6.09
C ASP A 106 -23.00 7.46 -7.06
N LEU A 107 -22.68 6.26 -6.59
CA LEU A 107 -22.75 5.03 -7.37
C LEU A 107 -24.01 4.21 -7.03
N THR A 108 -24.99 4.81 -6.36
CA THR A 108 -26.29 4.20 -6.05
C THR A 108 -27.29 4.27 -7.20
#